data_AF-A0A8K0M0S1-F1
#
_entry.id   AF-A0A8K0M0S1-F1
#
_cell.length_a   1.000
_cell.length_b   1.000
_cell.length_c   1.000
_cell.angle_alpha   90.00
_cell.angle_beta   90.00
_cell.angle_gamma   90.00
#
_symmetry.space_group_name_H-M   'P 1'
#
loop_
_entity.id
_entity.type
_entity.pdbx_description
1 polymer ?
#
loop_
_entity_poly.entity_id
_entity_poly.type
_entity_poly.pdbx_seq_one_letter_code
_entity_poly.pdbx_strand_id
1 'polypeptide(L)'
;MEGTSVRKPNCIYTLSTVETNELECALGSFKALGLDGDLVSPTNFQLPTLGPQLRRLHRDIYNSKGFGVIRGLRPQRYSVEDLIILYLGLQSYIANQLGRQDEKGNMLVQTQTFHNEESGDIISWLTRSTAISGGGDCIISLAYTVYNVLATSGPDIIHVLARDDWPFAMPRFQRQSLLFHHEGRLIFNFGRVPLAGNDANPQPEHLPKANWSQSESLAVIDAIAESVRLEIATKPGDIHLVNNLTIMHRREGFIDGEMPGAKRHLVRMRLRDEQFGWKLPDSLEQQWSVAFNNARPTVWHLEPMPTDFFPLRTQCN
;
A
#
# COMPACT_ATOMS: atom_id res chain seq x y z
N MET A 1 -34.01 6.73 -18.85
CA MET A 1 -33.48 7.16 -17.54
C MET A 1 -31.99 7.33 -17.71
N GLU A 2 -31.57 8.58 -17.84
CA GLU A 2 -30.17 8.95 -18.05
C GLU A 2 -29.33 8.50 -16.85
N GLY A 3 -28.29 7.72 -17.12
CA GLY A 3 -27.33 7.28 -16.12
C GLY A 3 -26.61 8.49 -15.54
N THR A 4 -26.90 8.81 -14.29
CA THR A 4 -26.13 9.74 -13.48
C THR A 4 -24.68 9.27 -13.45
N SER A 5 -23.82 9.92 -14.25
CA SER A 5 -22.37 9.81 -14.17
C SER A 5 -21.96 10.25 -12.78
N VAL A 6 -21.70 9.29 -11.90
CA VAL A 6 -21.07 9.54 -10.60
C VAL A 6 -19.73 10.19 -10.91
N ARG A 7 -19.60 11.49 -10.57
CA ARG A 7 -18.34 12.22 -10.71
C ARG A 7 -17.23 11.39 -10.06
N LYS A 8 -16.31 10.85 -10.87
CA LYS A 8 -15.11 10.19 -10.35
C LYS A 8 -14.45 11.16 -9.36
N PRO A 9 -14.23 10.78 -8.09
CA PRO A 9 -13.56 11.64 -7.15
C PRO A 9 -12.20 12.03 -7.75
N ASN A 10 -11.90 13.34 -7.82
CA ASN A 10 -10.59 13.80 -8.25
C ASN A 10 -9.57 13.32 -7.20
N CYS A 11 -8.92 12.21 -7.51
CA CYS A 11 -7.97 11.48 -6.68
C CYS A 11 -6.56 11.55 -7.25
N ILE A 12 -6.38 12.16 -8.42
CA ILE A 12 -5.11 12.27 -9.12
C ILE A 12 -4.62 13.71 -8.99
N TYR A 13 -3.53 13.89 -8.24
CA TYR A 13 -2.76 15.11 -8.20
C TYR A 13 -1.73 15.09 -9.34
N THR A 14 -1.93 15.93 -10.37
CA THR A 14 -0.99 16.01 -11.50
C THR A 14 0.03 17.11 -11.24
N LEU A 15 1.30 16.73 -11.19
CA LEU A 15 2.42 17.64 -11.04
C LEU A 15 2.48 18.60 -12.23
N SER A 16 2.55 19.89 -11.92
CA SER A 16 2.82 20.94 -12.90
C SER A 16 4.30 20.94 -13.30
N THR A 17 4.63 21.66 -14.38
CA THR A 17 6.02 21.88 -14.80
C THR A 17 6.83 22.59 -13.72
N VAL A 18 6.23 23.54 -13.00
CA VAL A 18 6.89 24.26 -11.90
C VAL A 18 7.28 23.30 -10.78
N GLU A 19 6.35 22.44 -10.35
CA GLU A 19 6.59 21.46 -9.29
C GLU A 19 7.55 20.35 -9.72
N THR A 20 7.54 19.97 -11.00
CA THR A 20 8.51 19.01 -11.55
C THR A 20 9.93 19.59 -11.53
N ASN A 21 10.09 20.86 -11.89
CA ASN A 21 11.38 21.54 -11.81
C ASN A 21 11.83 21.71 -10.35
N GLU A 22 10.90 22.04 -9.44
CA GLU A 22 11.17 22.11 -8.00
C GLU A 22 11.70 20.78 -7.46
N LEU A 23 11.09 19.65 -7.85
CA LEU A 23 11.56 18.31 -7.50
C LEU A 23 12.98 18.01 -8.01
N GLU A 24 13.29 18.41 -9.25
CA GLU A 24 14.63 18.24 -9.83
C GLU A 24 15.68 19.09 -9.09
N CYS A 25 15.33 20.31 -8.69
CA CYS A 25 16.17 21.15 -7.86
C CYS A 25 16.40 20.55 -6.46
N ALA A 26 15.33 20.09 -5.79
CA ALA A 26 15.41 19.47 -4.47
C ALA A 26 16.27 18.19 -4.49
N LEU A 27 16.14 17.36 -5.53
CA LEU A 27 16.99 16.19 -5.75
C LEU A 27 18.47 16.60 -5.87
N GLY A 28 18.78 17.60 -6.68
CA GLY A 28 20.15 18.10 -6.84
C GLY A 28 20.75 18.62 -5.52
N SER A 29 19.97 19.40 -4.77
CA SER A 29 20.37 19.90 -3.45
C SER A 29 20.60 18.78 -2.44
N PHE A 30 19.73 17.77 -2.38
CA PHE A 30 19.89 16.64 -1.48
C PHE A 30 21.14 15.82 -1.81
N LYS A 31 21.38 15.51 -3.08
CA LYS A 31 22.57 14.75 -3.51
C LYS A 31 23.88 15.47 -3.18
N ALA A 32 23.89 16.80 -3.22
CA ALA A 32 25.06 17.60 -2.83
C ALA A 32 25.43 17.44 -1.34
N LEU A 33 24.52 16.95 -0.49
CA LEU A 33 24.79 16.68 0.92
C LEU A 33 25.58 15.37 1.14
N GLY A 34 25.62 14.48 0.14
CA GLY A 34 26.30 13.18 0.25
C GLY A 34 25.69 12.24 1.30
N LEU A 35 24.41 12.44 1.64
CA LEU A 35 23.67 11.61 2.59
C LEU A 35 23.10 10.36 1.89
N ASP A 36 22.88 9.31 2.67
CA ASP A 36 22.14 8.13 2.21
C ASP A 36 20.69 8.49 1.88
N GLY A 37 20.13 7.88 0.84
CA GLY A 37 18.81 8.23 0.31
C GLY A 37 17.66 8.10 1.32
N ASP A 38 17.77 7.19 2.29
CA ASP A 38 16.77 7.00 3.35
C ASP A 38 16.84 8.04 4.48
N LEU A 39 17.82 8.94 4.43
CA LEU A 39 17.90 10.12 5.31
C LEU A 39 17.17 11.34 4.71
N VAL A 40 16.47 11.19 3.59
CA VAL A 40 15.68 12.26 3.01
C VAL A 40 14.51 12.63 3.92
N SER A 41 14.27 13.93 4.06
CA SER A 41 13.24 14.49 4.93
C SER A 41 12.81 15.88 4.45
N PRO A 42 11.70 16.44 4.94
CA PRO A 42 11.26 17.77 4.52
C PRO A 42 12.27 18.89 4.83
N THR A 43 13.20 18.67 5.76
CA THR A 43 14.22 19.67 6.12
C THR A 43 15.39 19.73 5.12
N ASN A 44 15.72 18.62 4.47
CA ASN A 44 16.81 18.52 3.49
C ASN A 44 16.33 18.28 2.05
N PHE A 45 15.03 18.09 1.84
CA PHE A 45 14.35 17.97 0.55
C PHE A 45 13.18 18.94 0.49
N GLN A 46 13.49 20.22 0.27
CA GLN A 46 12.53 21.30 0.43
C GLN A 46 11.65 21.49 -0.82
N LEU A 47 10.34 21.50 -0.60
CA LEU A 47 9.31 21.69 -1.64
C LEU A 47 8.36 22.83 -1.24
N PRO A 48 8.77 24.11 -1.31
CA PRO A 48 7.95 25.23 -0.88
C PRO A 48 6.62 25.36 -1.65
N THR A 49 6.57 24.93 -2.91
CA THR A 49 5.37 24.99 -3.76
C THR A 49 4.54 23.72 -3.65
N LEU A 50 5.16 22.56 -3.88
CA LEU A 50 4.49 21.25 -3.88
C LEU A 50 4.17 20.74 -2.47
N GLY A 51 5.03 21.03 -1.48
CA GLY A 51 4.90 20.56 -0.09
C GLY A 51 3.55 20.85 0.56
N PRO A 52 2.98 22.07 0.47
CA PRO A 52 1.64 22.36 0.95
C PRO A 52 0.54 21.47 0.34
N GLN A 53 0.66 21.10 -0.93
CA GLN A 53 -0.29 20.23 -1.63
C GLN A 53 -0.15 18.78 -1.18
N LEU A 54 1.10 18.31 -0.97
CA LEU A 54 1.36 17.00 -0.36
C LEU A 54 0.81 16.92 1.07
N ARG A 55 0.94 17.99 1.87
CA ARG A 55 0.34 18.06 3.21
C ARG A 55 -1.20 18.05 3.19
N ARG A 56 -1.81 18.59 2.13
CA ARG A 56 -3.26 18.44 1.91
C ARG A 56 -3.62 16.99 1.56
N LEU A 57 -2.86 16.38 0.66
CA LEU A 57 -3.04 14.98 0.27
C LEU A 57 -2.89 14.03 1.48
N HIS A 58 -1.89 14.27 2.33
CA HIS A 58 -1.69 13.60 3.61
C HIS A 58 -2.98 13.60 4.46
N ARG A 59 -3.59 14.78 4.67
CA ARG A 59 -4.85 14.88 5.44
C ARG A 59 -6.00 14.13 4.77
N ASP A 60 -6.09 14.20 3.44
CA ASP A 60 -7.13 13.53 2.68
C ASP A 60 -7.01 12.00 2.79
N ILE A 61 -5.79 11.47 2.84
CA ILE A 61 -5.51 10.03 3.02
C ILE A 61 -5.82 9.59 4.45
N TYR A 62 -5.41 10.35 5.47
CA TYR A 62 -5.63 9.95 6.86
C TYR A 62 -7.07 10.13 7.35
N ASN A 63 -7.78 11.16 6.88
CA ASN A 63 -9.05 11.59 7.51
C ASN A 63 -10.20 11.84 6.52
N SER A 64 -10.02 11.57 5.23
CA SER A 64 -11.09 11.77 4.23
C SER A 64 -11.23 10.58 3.30
N LYS A 65 -10.82 10.70 2.03
CA LYS A 65 -11.05 9.70 1.00
C LYS A 65 -10.28 8.41 1.24
N GLY A 66 -9.16 8.48 1.94
CA GLY A 66 -8.30 7.31 2.19
C GLY A 66 -7.34 6.98 1.06
N PHE A 67 -7.39 7.65 -0.10
CA PHE A 67 -6.49 7.36 -1.22
C PHE A 67 -6.15 8.59 -2.06
N GLY A 68 -5.04 8.49 -2.77
CA GLY A 68 -4.70 9.43 -3.84
C GLY A 68 -3.52 8.95 -4.69
N VAL A 69 -3.34 9.61 -5.82
CA VAL A 69 -2.26 9.34 -6.79
C VAL A 69 -1.54 10.63 -7.10
N ILE A 70 -0.22 10.64 -7.00
CA ILE A 70 0.64 11.70 -7.53
C ILE A 70 1.10 11.25 -8.93
N ARG A 71 0.86 12.08 -9.93
CA ARG A 71 1.15 11.77 -11.35
C ARG A 71 2.02 12.86 -11.96
N GLY A 72 3.01 12.47 -12.75
CA GLY A 72 3.79 13.41 -13.57
C GLY A 72 5.29 13.13 -13.59
N LEU A 73 5.80 12.29 -12.70
CA LEU A 73 7.19 11.81 -12.79
C LEU A 73 7.38 11.03 -14.09
N ARG A 74 8.55 11.18 -14.70
CA ARG A 74 8.92 10.45 -15.93
C ARG A 74 10.10 9.54 -15.61
N PRO A 75 9.88 8.25 -15.27
CA PRO A 75 10.94 7.35 -14.83
C PRO A 75 12.15 7.30 -15.77
N GLN A 76 11.95 7.46 -17.08
CA GLN A 76 12.99 7.43 -18.10
C GLN A 76 13.96 8.63 -18.03
N ARG A 77 13.64 9.69 -17.29
CA ARG A 77 14.51 10.86 -17.10
C ARG A 77 15.47 10.72 -15.92
N TYR A 78 15.30 9.69 -15.10
CA TYR A 78 16.02 9.54 -13.84
C TYR A 78 16.79 8.22 -13.83
N SER A 79 17.93 8.20 -13.15
CA SER A 79 18.50 6.93 -12.71
C SER A 79 17.53 6.25 -11.73
N VAL A 80 17.72 4.96 -11.51
CA VAL A 80 16.91 4.21 -10.53
C VAL A 80 17.02 4.85 -9.15
N GLU A 81 18.23 5.14 -8.72
CA GLU A 81 18.52 5.79 -7.45
C GLU A 81 17.85 7.17 -7.33
N ASP A 82 17.99 8.03 -8.34
CA ASP A 82 17.37 9.35 -8.36
C ASP A 82 15.83 9.28 -8.25
N LEU A 83 15.23 8.31 -8.94
CA LEU A 83 13.79 8.10 -8.89
C LEU A 83 13.33 7.62 -7.50
N ILE A 84 14.14 6.81 -6.81
CA ILE A 84 13.87 6.41 -5.41
C ILE A 84 14.00 7.60 -4.46
N ILE A 85 15.02 8.45 -4.62
CA ILE A 85 15.17 9.66 -3.80
C ILE A 85 13.98 10.60 -4.01
N LEU A 86 13.53 10.80 -5.25
CA LEU A 86 12.31 11.58 -5.55
C LEU A 86 11.08 11.00 -4.84
N TYR A 87 10.93 9.68 -4.89
CA TYR A 87 9.83 8.97 -4.26
C TYR A 87 9.85 9.13 -2.73
N LEU A 88 10.99 8.88 -2.09
CA LEU A 88 11.19 9.06 -0.66
C LEU A 88 10.98 10.52 -0.22
N GLY A 89 11.49 11.48 -1.00
CA GLY A 89 11.33 12.91 -0.78
C GLY A 89 9.85 13.31 -0.77
N LEU A 90 9.07 12.87 -1.76
CA LEU A 90 7.62 13.09 -1.82
C LEU A 90 6.88 12.44 -0.64
N GLN A 91 7.23 11.20 -0.30
CA GLN A 91 6.62 10.46 0.80
C GLN A 91 6.88 11.08 2.17
N SER A 92 8.03 11.73 2.36
CA SER A 92 8.38 12.39 3.62
C SER A 92 7.41 13.52 4.03
N TYR A 93 6.64 14.05 3.07
CA TYR A 93 5.54 14.99 3.32
C TYR A 93 4.21 14.31 3.65
N ILE A 94 4.07 13.01 3.34
CA ILE A 94 2.89 12.19 3.62
C ILE A 94 3.01 11.45 4.95
N ALA A 95 4.20 11.01 5.34
CA ALA A 95 4.44 10.30 6.59
C ALA A 95 5.92 10.39 6.96
N ASN A 96 6.22 10.39 8.26
CA ASN A 96 7.58 10.54 8.77
C ASN A 96 8.26 9.21 9.13
N GLN A 97 7.54 8.08 9.07
CA GLN A 97 8.11 6.76 9.31
C GLN A 97 7.94 5.83 8.11
N LEU A 98 8.98 5.03 7.87
CA LEU A 98 9.01 3.98 6.85
C LEU A 98 8.98 2.61 7.55
N GLY A 99 8.00 1.80 7.18
CA GLY A 99 7.78 0.48 7.72
C GLY A 99 8.36 -0.59 6.80
N ARG A 100 8.87 -1.66 7.42
CA ARG A 100 9.41 -2.83 6.71
C ARG A 100 8.30 -3.68 6.14
N GLN A 101 8.55 -4.21 4.94
CA GLN A 101 7.56 -4.99 4.21
C GLN A 101 7.59 -6.47 4.52
N ASP A 102 8.75 -7.02 4.81
CA ASP A 102 8.92 -8.38 5.33
C ASP A 102 10.28 -8.48 6.05
N GLU A 103 10.63 -9.66 6.55
CA GLU A 103 11.93 -9.91 7.21
C GLU A 103 13.13 -9.87 6.25
N LYS A 104 12.90 -9.83 4.92
CA LYS A 104 13.92 -9.96 3.87
C LYS A 104 14.01 -8.75 2.91
N GLY A 105 13.18 -7.72 3.06
CA GLY A 105 13.00 -6.60 2.15
C GLY A 105 12.12 -6.81 0.89
N ASN A 106 11.37 -7.90 0.73
CA ASN A 106 10.64 -8.18 -0.54
C ASN A 106 9.37 -7.31 -0.71
N MET A 107 9.12 -6.95 -1.98
CA MET A 107 8.10 -5.97 -2.38
C MET A 107 6.91 -6.57 -3.16
N LEU A 108 6.81 -7.91 -3.29
CA LEU A 108 5.86 -8.56 -4.19
C LEU A 108 4.97 -9.56 -3.46
N VAL A 109 3.73 -9.18 -3.19
CA VAL A 109 2.68 -10.14 -2.82
C VAL A 109 1.85 -10.46 -4.06
N GLN A 110 1.72 -11.75 -4.37
CA GLN A 110 0.76 -12.24 -5.36
C GLN A 110 -0.60 -12.40 -4.69
N THR A 111 -1.45 -11.38 -4.71
CA THR A 111 -2.87 -11.55 -4.37
C THR A 111 -3.71 -10.99 -5.51
N GLN A 112 -4.73 -11.74 -5.92
CA GLN A 112 -5.71 -11.31 -6.94
C GLN A 112 -7.03 -10.88 -6.29
N THR A 113 -7.12 -10.98 -4.96
CA THR A 113 -8.31 -10.73 -4.15
C THR A 113 -8.16 -9.45 -3.34
N PHE A 114 -9.30 -8.86 -2.96
CA PHE A 114 -9.31 -7.70 -2.08
C PHE A 114 -8.69 -8.05 -0.72
N HIS A 115 -7.75 -7.23 -0.28
CA HIS A 115 -7.03 -7.40 0.98
C HIS A 115 -6.55 -6.07 1.53
N ASN A 116 -6.11 -6.10 2.77
CA ASN A 116 -5.25 -5.10 3.39
C ASN A 116 -3.88 -5.74 3.63
N GLU A 117 -2.84 -4.93 3.75
CA GLU A 117 -1.55 -5.42 4.23
C GLU A 117 -1.62 -5.67 5.75
N GLU A 118 -0.83 -6.62 6.24
CA GLU A 118 -0.77 -6.99 7.67
C GLU A 118 -0.39 -5.83 8.59
N SER A 119 0.29 -4.81 8.06
CA SER A 119 0.74 -3.62 8.79
C SER A 119 0.95 -2.41 7.88
N GLY A 120 1.12 -1.24 8.50
CA GLY A 120 1.26 0.04 7.82
C GLY A 120 -0.07 0.80 7.76
N ASP A 121 -0.05 2.08 8.11
CA ASP A 121 -1.24 2.94 8.02
C ASP A 121 -1.55 3.25 6.55
N ILE A 122 -0.49 3.56 5.79
CA ILE A 122 -0.57 3.87 4.37
C ILE A 122 0.34 2.91 3.62
N ILE A 123 -0.19 2.31 2.55
CA ILE A 123 0.59 1.59 1.55
C ILE A 123 0.82 2.54 0.39
N SER A 124 2.09 2.75 0.08
CA SER A 124 2.50 3.56 -1.05
C SER A 124 3.23 2.70 -2.06
N TRP A 125 3.07 2.98 -3.35
CA TRP A 125 3.96 2.41 -4.37
C TRP A 125 4.22 3.38 -5.50
N LEU A 126 5.48 3.38 -5.95
CA LEU A 126 5.93 4.00 -7.19
C LEU A 126 5.89 2.96 -8.31
N THR A 127 5.28 3.32 -9.43
CA THR A 127 5.32 2.52 -10.66
C THR A 127 6.51 2.91 -11.52
N ARG A 128 7.50 2.04 -11.67
CA ARG A 128 8.65 2.26 -12.58
C ARG A 128 8.31 1.87 -14.02
N SER A 129 7.67 0.72 -14.19
CA SER A 129 7.23 0.18 -15.48
C SER A 129 5.95 -0.64 -15.31
N THR A 130 5.13 -0.67 -16.36
CA THR A 130 3.90 -1.47 -16.43
C THR A 130 4.14 -2.76 -17.21
N ALA A 131 3.29 -3.76 -16.99
CA ALA A 131 3.26 -4.97 -17.80
C ALA A 131 2.85 -4.66 -19.25
N ILE A 132 3.07 -5.62 -20.17
CA ILE A 132 2.67 -5.48 -21.58
C ILE A 132 1.16 -5.57 -21.78
N SER A 133 0.46 -6.28 -20.88
CA SER A 133 -0.99 -6.43 -20.89
C SER A 133 -1.50 -6.73 -19.48
N GLY A 134 -2.61 -6.10 -19.09
CA GLY A 134 -3.22 -6.23 -17.75
C GLY A 134 -2.37 -5.64 -16.61
N GLY A 135 -2.91 -5.62 -15.39
CA GLY A 135 -2.21 -5.20 -14.15
C GLY A 135 -1.73 -3.76 -14.13
N GLY A 136 -2.28 -2.96 -15.04
CA GLY A 136 -2.15 -1.50 -15.07
C GLY A 136 -3.08 -0.83 -14.08
N ASP A 137 -4.20 -1.44 -13.70
CA ASP A 137 -5.19 -0.72 -12.89
C ASP A 137 -5.02 -1.05 -11.40
N CYS A 138 -4.97 0.00 -10.58
CA CYS A 138 -5.15 -0.11 -9.15
C CYS A 138 -6.66 -0.23 -8.87
N ILE A 139 -7.05 -1.34 -8.29
CA ILE A 139 -8.45 -1.63 -7.98
C ILE A 139 -8.62 -1.54 -6.48
N ILE A 140 -9.52 -0.66 -6.03
CA ILE A 140 -9.75 -0.40 -4.62
C ILE A 140 -11.24 -0.45 -4.28
N SER A 141 -11.53 -0.82 -3.03
CA SER A 141 -12.88 -0.75 -2.46
C SER A 141 -12.82 -0.16 -1.06
N LEU A 142 -13.68 0.82 -0.81
CA LEU A 142 -13.72 1.54 0.46
C LEU A 142 -14.43 0.69 1.51
N ALA A 143 -13.78 0.47 2.65
CA ALA A 143 -14.31 -0.28 3.78
C ALA A 143 -15.67 0.26 4.25
N TYR A 144 -15.81 1.58 4.33
CA TYR A 144 -17.08 2.23 4.72
C TYR A 144 -18.22 1.91 3.74
N THR A 145 -17.94 1.87 2.44
CA THR A 145 -18.96 1.51 1.44
C THR A 145 -19.36 0.05 1.60
N VAL A 146 -18.39 -0.86 1.75
CA VAL A 146 -18.65 -2.28 1.99
C VAL A 146 -19.46 -2.49 3.27
N TYR A 147 -19.08 -1.80 4.36
CA TYR A 147 -19.79 -1.84 5.63
C TYR A 147 -21.24 -1.34 5.50
N ASN A 148 -21.47 -0.23 4.79
CA ASN A 148 -22.83 0.31 4.60
C ASN A 148 -23.73 -0.67 3.83
N VAL A 149 -23.17 -1.36 2.83
CA VAL A 149 -23.90 -2.42 2.13
C VAL A 149 -24.22 -3.56 3.09
N LEU A 150 -23.22 -4.07 3.83
CA LEU A 150 -23.43 -5.12 4.83
C LEU A 150 -24.46 -4.73 5.89
N ALA A 151 -24.43 -3.50 6.40
CA ALA A 151 -25.38 -3.01 7.40
C ALA A 151 -26.82 -3.00 6.89
N THR A 152 -27.00 -2.89 5.57
CA THR A 152 -28.32 -2.89 4.93
C THR A 152 -28.79 -4.30 4.57
N SER A 153 -27.92 -5.15 4.03
CA SER A 153 -28.29 -6.42 3.41
C SER A 153 -27.85 -7.68 4.16
N GLY A 154 -26.94 -7.56 5.14
CA GLY A 154 -26.38 -8.70 5.86
C GLY A 154 -25.69 -8.31 7.17
N PRO A 155 -26.39 -7.73 8.15
CA PRO A 155 -25.79 -7.31 9.42
C PRO A 155 -25.20 -8.48 10.22
N ASP A 156 -25.71 -9.70 10.07
CA ASP A 156 -25.14 -10.89 10.70
C ASP A 156 -23.69 -11.14 10.27
N ILE A 157 -23.35 -10.81 9.03
CA ILE A 157 -21.98 -10.91 8.52
C ILE A 157 -21.06 -9.94 9.27
N ILE A 158 -21.53 -8.73 9.61
CA ILE A 158 -20.75 -7.78 10.42
C ILE A 158 -20.37 -8.41 11.76
N HIS A 159 -21.31 -9.10 12.41
CA HIS A 159 -21.04 -9.79 13.66
C HIS A 159 -19.99 -10.90 13.50
N VAL A 160 -20.03 -11.67 12.41
CA VAL A 160 -19.02 -12.70 12.11
C VAL A 160 -17.64 -12.08 11.87
N LEU A 161 -17.57 -10.99 11.11
CA LEU A 161 -16.31 -10.28 10.82
C LEU A 161 -15.66 -9.66 12.06
N ALA A 162 -16.48 -9.27 13.04
CA ALA A 162 -16.01 -8.68 14.29
C ALA A 162 -15.55 -9.69 15.35
N ARG A 163 -15.87 -10.99 15.20
CA ARG A 163 -15.38 -12.04 16.10
C ARG A 163 -13.87 -12.12 16.06
N ASP A 164 -13.25 -12.41 17.19
CA ASP A 164 -11.80 -12.56 17.33
C ASP A 164 -11.34 -14.00 17.03
N ASP A 165 -12.18 -14.85 16.45
CA ASP A 165 -11.94 -16.29 16.29
C ASP A 165 -11.38 -16.71 14.91
N TRP A 166 -11.04 -15.75 14.04
CA TRP A 166 -10.55 -16.06 12.69
C TRP A 166 -9.14 -16.64 12.71
N PRO A 167 -8.90 -17.81 12.08
CA PRO A 167 -7.63 -18.50 12.17
C PRO A 167 -6.64 -18.02 11.10
N PHE A 168 -5.89 -16.96 11.40
CA PHE A 168 -4.77 -16.53 10.56
C PHE A 168 -3.61 -17.51 10.72
N ALA A 169 -3.23 -18.21 9.67
CA ALA A 169 -2.15 -19.19 9.68
C ALA A 169 -0.74 -18.57 9.50
N MET A 170 -0.66 -17.30 9.09
CA MET A 170 0.58 -16.62 8.72
C MET A 170 0.61 -15.16 9.21
N PRO A 171 1.81 -14.59 9.47
CA PRO A 171 3.13 -15.25 9.47
C PRO A 171 3.33 -16.19 10.67
N ARG A 172 2.49 -16.05 11.70
CA ARG A 172 2.35 -16.97 12.83
C ARG A 172 0.88 -17.24 13.04
N PHE A 173 0.54 -18.42 13.58
CA PHE A 173 -0.84 -18.71 13.91
C PHE A 173 -1.35 -17.73 14.96
N GLN A 174 -2.43 -17.03 14.65
CA GLN A 174 -3.11 -16.13 15.56
C GLN A 174 -4.61 -16.13 15.28
N ARG A 175 -5.37 -15.68 16.28
CA ARG A 175 -6.80 -15.44 16.16
C ARG A 175 -7.08 -13.95 16.31
N GLN A 176 -7.85 -13.40 15.38
CA GLN A 176 -8.05 -11.97 15.29
C GLN A 176 -9.31 -11.63 14.48
N SER A 177 -9.97 -10.50 14.77
CA SER A 177 -11.09 -10.00 13.97
C SER A 177 -10.65 -9.47 12.60
N LEU A 178 -11.55 -9.50 11.61
CA LEU A 178 -11.29 -8.87 10.32
C LEU A 178 -11.78 -7.41 10.29
N LEU A 179 -12.81 -7.13 11.09
CA LEU A 179 -13.48 -5.85 11.20
C LEU A 179 -13.42 -5.34 12.63
N PHE A 180 -12.98 -4.10 12.79
CA PHE A 180 -12.89 -3.43 14.08
C PHE A 180 -13.67 -2.12 14.06
N HIS A 181 -14.23 -1.78 15.21
CA HIS A 181 -14.66 -0.42 15.53
C HIS A 181 -13.84 0.08 16.72
N HIS A 182 -12.95 1.04 16.46
CA HIS A 182 -12.01 1.54 17.47
C HIS A 182 -11.96 3.07 17.41
N GLU A 183 -12.15 3.73 18.55
CA GLU A 183 -12.22 5.19 18.68
C GLU A 183 -13.12 5.88 17.61
N GLY A 184 -14.29 5.30 17.34
CA GLY A 184 -15.26 5.86 16.37
C GLY A 184 -14.89 5.64 14.90
N ARG A 185 -13.89 4.80 14.62
CA ARG A 185 -13.40 4.50 13.26
C ARG A 185 -13.60 3.03 12.94
N LEU A 186 -13.98 2.79 11.69
CA LEU A 186 -14.06 1.44 11.14
C LEU A 186 -12.69 1.06 10.56
N ILE A 187 -12.21 -0.13 10.90
CA ILE A 187 -10.95 -0.68 10.38
C ILE A 187 -11.20 -2.06 9.83
N PHE A 188 -10.75 -2.30 8.59
CA PHE A 188 -10.58 -3.65 8.06
C PHE A 188 -9.09 -3.99 8.05
N ASN A 189 -8.74 -5.19 8.52
CA ASN A 189 -7.39 -5.70 8.38
C ASN A 189 -7.40 -7.21 8.17
N PHE A 190 -7.25 -7.63 6.92
CA PHE A 190 -7.14 -9.04 6.59
C PHE A 190 -6.47 -9.28 5.25
N GLY A 191 -5.84 -10.46 5.12
CA GLY A 191 -5.39 -11.00 3.84
C GLY A 191 -6.03 -12.37 3.60
N ARG A 192 -6.25 -12.72 2.33
CA ARG A 192 -6.84 -14.03 1.97
C ARG A 192 -5.93 -15.20 2.24
N VAL A 193 -4.67 -15.09 1.86
CA VAL A 193 -3.72 -16.19 1.94
C VAL A 193 -3.52 -16.67 3.38
N PRO A 194 -3.38 -15.79 4.40
CA PRO A 194 -3.34 -16.24 5.79
C PRO A 194 -4.59 -16.98 6.28
N LEU A 195 -5.78 -16.72 5.72
CA LEU A 195 -7.05 -17.30 6.18
C LEU A 195 -7.44 -18.59 5.44
N ALA A 196 -7.16 -18.65 4.14
CA ALA A 196 -7.64 -19.72 3.24
C ALA A 196 -6.53 -20.44 2.45
N GLY A 197 -5.28 -19.93 2.50
CA GLY A 197 -4.18 -20.43 1.67
C GLY A 197 -4.35 -20.12 0.17
N ASN A 198 -3.37 -20.56 -0.62
CA ASN A 198 -3.42 -20.64 -2.08
C ASN A 198 -2.42 -21.69 -2.59
N ASP A 199 -2.32 -21.91 -3.90
CA ASP A 199 -1.42 -22.92 -4.48
C ASP A 199 0.06 -22.73 -4.10
N ALA A 200 0.51 -21.48 -3.96
CA ALA A 200 1.89 -21.16 -3.58
C ALA A 200 2.12 -21.25 -2.06
N ASN A 201 1.08 -21.05 -1.25
CA ASN A 201 1.10 -21.02 0.21
C ASN A 201 -0.12 -21.79 0.73
N PRO A 202 -0.09 -23.13 0.68
CA PRO A 202 -1.20 -23.95 1.12
C PRO A 202 -1.42 -23.80 2.63
N GLN A 203 -2.68 -23.88 3.06
CA GLN A 203 -3.00 -23.82 4.48
C GLN A 203 -2.46 -25.07 5.20
N PRO A 204 -1.69 -24.92 6.30
CA PRO A 204 -1.16 -26.07 7.03
C PRO A 204 -2.28 -26.94 7.60
N GLU A 205 -2.24 -28.25 7.35
CA GLU A 205 -3.32 -29.19 7.74
C GLU A 205 -3.58 -29.26 9.24
N HIS A 206 -2.55 -29.04 10.06
CA HIS A 206 -2.63 -29.10 11.52
C HIS A 206 -3.26 -27.85 12.16
N LEU A 207 -3.46 -26.77 11.39
CA LEU A 207 -4.06 -25.54 11.89
C LEU A 207 -5.58 -25.51 11.64
N PRO A 208 -6.36 -24.87 12.53
CA PRO A 208 -7.79 -24.69 12.31
C PRO A 208 -8.06 -23.94 11.00
N LYS A 209 -9.06 -24.39 10.26
CA LYS A 209 -9.55 -23.72 9.05
C LYS A 209 -10.72 -22.80 9.37
N ALA A 210 -10.97 -21.83 8.49
CA ALA A 210 -12.18 -21.03 8.57
C ALA A 210 -13.41 -21.95 8.55
N ASN A 211 -14.36 -21.70 9.45
CA ASN A 211 -15.63 -22.43 9.45
C ASN A 211 -16.53 -21.96 8.28
N TRP A 212 -17.70 -22.58 8.13
CA TRP A 212 -18.62 -22.25 7.04
C TRP A 212 -19.06 -20.78 7.07
N SER A 213 -19.47 -20.25 8.24
CA SER A 213 -19.92 -18.85 8.36
C SER A 213 -18.81 -17.83 8.08
N GLN A 214 -17.58 -18.15 8.46
CA GLN A 214 -16.40 -17.35 8.14
C GLN A 214 -16.14 -17.37 6.63
N SER A 215 -16.15 -18.55 6.00
CA SER A 215 -15.95 -18.70 4.55
C SER A 215 -17.04 -18.02 3.72
N GLU A 216 -18.29 -18.07 4.17
CA GLU A 216 -19.42 -17.35 3.57
C GLU A 216 -19.24 -15.84 3.69
N SER A 217 -18.94 -15.33 4.88
CA SER A 217 -18.69 -13.90 5.14
C SER A 217 -17.58 -13.35 4.24
N LEU A 218 -16.55 -14.17 4.03
CA LEU A 218 -15.46 -13.92 3.12
C LEU A 218 -15.94 -13.78 1.67
N ALA A 219 -16.75 -14.71 1.16
CA ALA A 219 -17.30 -14.61 -0.19
C ALA A 219 -18.21 -13.39 -0.37
N VAL A 220 -19.00 -13.05 0.65
CA VAL A 220 -19.88 -11.85 0.64
C VAL A 220 -19.07 -10.56 0.56
N ILE A 221 -17.97 -10.44 1.33
CA ILE A 221 -17.08 -9.27 1.21
C ILE A 221 -16.54 -9.13 -0.20
N ASP A 222 -16.05 -10.23 -0.80
CA ASP A 222 -15.46 -10.16 -2.15
C ASP A 222 -16.50 -9.72 -3.17
N ALA A 223 -17.72 -10.26 -3.11
CA ALA A 223 -18.81 -9.87 -3.98
C ALA A 223 -19.19 -8.39 -3.83
N ILE A 224 -19.32 -7.89 -2.60
CA ILE A 224 -19.65 -6.49 -2.35
C ILE A 224 -18.50 -5.60 -2.82
N ALA A 225 -17.27 -5.89 -2.40
CA ALA A 225 -16.08 -5.13 -2.77
C ALA A 225 -15.94 -5.04 -4.30
N GLU A 226 -16.18 -6.14 -5.02
CA GLU A 226 -16.14 -6.16 -6.48
C GLU A 226 -17.26 -5.33 -7.14
N SER A 227 -18.45 -5.27 -6.53
CA SER A 227 -19.59 -4.48 -7.02
C SER A 227 -19.43 -2.97 -6.82
N VAL A 228 -18.64 -2.56 -5.81
CA VAL A 228 -18.40 -1.14 -5.47
C VAL A 228 -16.99 -0.68 -5.80
N ARG A 229 -16.25 -1.48 -6.59
CA ARG A 229 -14.85 -1.23 -6.90
C ARG A 229 -14.64 0.09 -7.64
N LEU A 230 -13.52 0.73 -7.38
CA LEU A 230 -13.00 1.85 -8.16
C LEU A 230 -11.72 1.40 -8.86
N GLU A 231 -11.61 1.77 -10.13
CA GLU A 231 -10.46 1.44 -10.97
C GLU A 231 -9.70 2.73 -11.30
N ILE A 232 -8.40 2.70 -11.03
CA ILE A 232 -7.48 3.81 -11.30
C ILE A 232 -6.41 3.31 -12.25
N ALA A 233 -6.43 3.83 -13.48
CA ALA A 233 -5.42 3.51 -14.47
C ALA A 233 -4.04 4.01 -14.04
N THR A 234 -3.10 3.09 -13.85
CA THR A 234 -1.71 3.40 -13.45
C THR A 234 -0.87 3.69 -14.68
N LYS A 235 0.04 4.66 -14.54
CA LYS A 235 1.08 4.99 -15.51
C LYS A 235 2.46 4.87 -14.88
N PRO A 236 3.52 4.59 -15.68
CA PRO A 236 4.89 4.77 -15.23
C PRO A 236 5.09 6.18 -14.64
N GLY A 237 5.68 6.24 -13.45
CA GLY A 237 5.90 7.46 -12.66
C GLY A 237 4.77 7.80 -11.68
N ASP A 238 3.63 7.11 -11.72
CA ASP A 238 2.60 7.32 -10.72
C ASP A 238 3.05 6.81 -9.34
N ILE A 239 2.76 7.60 -8.32
CA ILE A 239 2.85 7.20 -6.92
C ILE A 239 1.45 7.07 -6.35
N HIS A 240 1.07 5.86 -5.97
CA HIS A 240 -0.19 5.60 -5.29
C HIS A 240 0.01 5.66 -3.79
N LEU A 241 -1.04 6.10 -3.10
CA LEU A 241 -1.12 6.18 -1.65
C LEU A 241 -2.50 5.67 -1.24
N VAL A 242 -2.53 4.62 -0.41
CA VAL A 242 -3.76 3.97 0.05
C VAL A 242 -3.73 3.82 1.56
N ASN A 243 -4.74 4.32 2.24
CA ASN A 243 -4.97 4.10 3.67
C ASN A 243 -5.40 2.65 3.88
N ASN A 244 -4.45 1.85 4.35
CA ASN A 244 -4.55 0.42 4.51
C ASN A 244 -5.64 0.00 5.50
N LEU A 245 -6.03 0.87 6.43
CA LEU A 245 -7.04 0.57 7.45
C LEU A 245 -8.47 0.67 6.91
N THR A 246 -8.66 1.42 5.83
CA THR A 246 -9.99 1.80 5.31
C THR A 246 -10.23 1.43 3.86
N ILE A 247 -9.20 0.94 3.17
CA ILE A 247 -9.29 0.59 1.75
C ILE A 247 -8.71 -0.79 1.56
N MET A 248 -9.54 -1.67 1.01
CA MET A 248 -9.09 -2.92 0.47
C MET A 248 -8.60 -2.68 -0.95
N HIS A 249 -7.41 -3.18 -1.27
CA HIS A 249 -6.84 -3.11 -2.61
C HIS A 249 -6.68 -4.50 -3.20
N ARG A 250 -6.71 -4.57 -4.53
CA ARG A 250 -6.28 -5.72 -5.30
C ARG A 250 -5.59 -5.25 -6.57
N ARG A 251 -4.91 -6.18 -7.23
CA ARG A 251 -4.37 -5.97 -8.57
C ARG A 251 -5.19 -6.77 -9.59
N GLU A 252 -5.21 -6.27 -10.81
CA GLU A 252 -5.61 -7.07 -11.97
C GLU A 252 -4.50 -8.08 -12.33
N GLY A 253 -4.88 -9.22 -12.92
CA GLY A 253 -3.92 -10.14 -13.52
C GLY A 253 -3.16 -9.48 -14.68
N PHE A 254 -1.90 -9.85 -14.88
CA PHE A 254 -1.05 -9.27 -15.92
C PHE A 254 -0.12 -10.29 -16.56
N ILE A 255 0.37 -9.93 -17.73
CA ILE A 255 1.36 -10.67 -18.49
C ILE A 255 2.57 -9.76 -18.67
N ASP A 256 3.72 -10.20 -18.15
CA ASP A 256 5.00 -9.52 -18.36
C ASP A 256 5.58 -9.86 -19.75
N GLY A 257 6.30 -8.91 -20.34
CA GLY A 257 7.09 -9.15 -21.54
C GLY A 257 8.52 -9.60 -21.21
N GLU A 258 9.19 -10.19 -22.20
CA GLU A 258 10.55 -10.73 -22.03
C GLU A 258 11.64 -9.65 -21.99
N MET A 259 11.38 -8.49 -22.59
CA MET A 259 12.34 -7.39 -22.69
C MET A 259 12.53 -6.63 -21.36
N PRO A 260 13.75 -6.15 -21.05
CA PRO A 260 13.98 -5.21 -19.95
C PRO A 260 13.08 -3.97 -20.08
N GLY A 261 12.24 -3.70 -19.08
CA GLY A 261 11.24 -2.62 -19.10
C GLY A 261 9.83 -3.03 -19.55
N ALA A 262 9.66 -4.25 -20.09
CA ALA A 262 8.36 -4.85 -20.40
C ALA A 262 7.80 -5.68 -19.23
N LYS A 263 8.53 -5.72 -18.11
CA LYS A 263 8.10 -6.32 -16.85
C LYS A 263 7.53 -5.24 -15.93
N ARG A 264 6.46 -5.57 -15.22
CA ARG A 264 5.88 -4.71 -14.20
C ARG A 264 6.84 -4.56 -13.02
N HIS A 265 7.25 -3.33 -12.72
CA HIS A 265 8.14 -3.04 -11.60
C HIS A 265 7.55 -1.93 -10.73
N LEU A 266 7.16 -2.31 -9.52
CA LEU A 266 6.71 -1.39 -8.47
C LEU A 266 7.69 -1.37 -7.31
N VAL A 267 7.88 -0.20 -6.70
CA VAL A 267 8.58 -0.06 -5.43
C VAL A 267 7.57 0.38 -4.39
N ARG A 268 7.31 -0.48 -3.40
CA ARG A 268 6.24 -0.30 -2.41
C ARG A 268 6.83 0.12 -1.06
N MET A 269 6.08 0.84 -0.23
CA MET A 269 6.48 1.17 1.15
C MET A 269 5.27 1.11 2.08
N ARG A 270 5.52 0.72 3.33
CA ARG A 270 4.56 0.92 4.43
C ARG A 270 4.92 2.25 5.07
N LEU A 271 3.94 3.10 5.31
CA LEU A 271 4.15 4.43 5.86
C LEU A 271 3.30 4.62 7.11
N ARG A 272 3.81 5.41 8.05
CA ARG A 272 3.09 5.87 9.22
C ARG A 272 3.52 7.29 9.58
N ASP A 273 2.55 8.10 9.96
CA ASP A 273 2.78 9.41 10.56
C ASP A 273 2.59 9.28 12.07
N GLU A 274 3.55 9.72 12.85
CA GLU A 274 3.50 9.62 14.31
C GLU A 274 2.36 10.43 14.95
N GLN A 275 1.95 11.53 14.31
CA GLN A 275 0.95 12.45 14.86
C GLN A 275 -0.44 12.16 14.31
N PHE A 276 -0.54 11.78 13.04
CA PHE A 276 -1.82 11.51 12.35
C PHE A 276 -2.18 10.03 12.31
N GLY A 277 -1.24 9.15 12.65
CA GLY A 277 -1.44 7.72 12.73
C GLY A 277 -2.58 7.37 13.67
N TRP A 278 -3.43 6.44 13.23
CA TRP A 278 -4.58 6.04 14.02
C TRP A 278 -4.10 5.21 15.21
N LYS A 279 -4.77 5.36 16.36
CA LYS A 279 -4.67 4.35 17.42
C LYS A 279 -5.30 3.07 16.92
N LEU A 280 -4.65 1.96 17.22
CA LEU A 280 -5.01 0.65 16.71
C LEU A 280 -5.61 -0.18 17.84
N PRO A 281 -6.54 -1.10 17.53
CA PRO A 281 -6.86 -2.20 18.42
C PRO A 281 -5.59 -2.95 18.86
N ASP A 282 -5.53 -3.37 20.13
CA ASP A 282 -4.37 -4.05 20.74
C ASP A 282 -3.87 -5.24 19.89
N SER A 283 -4.79 -5.99 19.27
CA SER A 283 -4.45 -7.15 18.44
C SER A 283 -3.65 -6.80 17.17
N LEU A 284 -3.71 -5.54 16.70
CA LEU A 284 -2.97 -5.04 15.53
C LEU A 284 -1.62 -4.40 15.91
N GLU A 285 -1.46 -3.92 17.15
CA GLU A 285 -0.28 -3.13 17.54
C GLU A 285 1.04 -3.87 17.34
N GLN A 286 1.05 -5.18 17.58
CA GLN A 286 2.27 -5.98 17.47
C GLN A 286 2.85 -5.93 16.04
N GLN A 287 2.02 -6.08 15.00
CA GLN A 287 2.50 -6.09 13.62
C GLN A 287 3.00 -4.71 13.19
N TRP A 288 2.36 -3.64 13.65
CA TRP A 288 2.84 -2.27 13.42
C TRP A 288 4.16 -1.99 14.12
N SER A 289 4.29 -2.38 15.39
CA SER A 289 5.54 -2.27 16.14
C SER A 289 6.68 -2.97 15.40
N VAL A 290 6.46 -4.21 14.93
CA VAL A 290 7.46 -4.95 14.15
C VAL A 290 7.84 -4.22 12.86
N ALA A 291 6.87 -3.69 12.12
CA ALA A 291 7.11 -3.00 10.85
C ALA A 291 7.89 -1.69 11.02
N PHE A 292 7.59 -0.89 12.04
CA PHE A 292 8.16 0.44 12.26
C PHE A 292 9.27 0.49 13.31
N ASN A 293 9.76 -0.67 13.78
CA ASN A 293 10.89 -0.72 14.70
C ASN A 293 12.21 -0.37 13.97
N ASN A 294 12.75 0.81 14.27
CA ASN A 294 13.98 1.36 13.69
C ASN A 294 15.28 0.67 14.17
N ALA A 295 15.20 -0.29 15.09
CA ALA A 295 16.38 -0.90 15.71
C ALA A 295 17.16 -1.93 14.85
N ARG A 296 16.70 -2.25 13.63
CA ARG A 296 17.46 -3.12 12.70
C ARG A 296 17.74 -2.43 11.35
N PRO A 297 18.79 -2.81 10.62
CA PRO A 297 19.16 -2.18 9.35
C PRO A 297 18.05 -2.27 8.30
N THR A 298 17.89 -1.20 7.53
CA THR A 298 17.11 -1.14 6.29
C THR A 298 17.97 -1.65 5.12
N VAL A 299 17.40 -2.49 4.25
CA VAL A 299 18.07 -2.96 3.04
C VAL A 299 17.25 -2.53 1.84
N TRP A 300 17.87 -1.77 0.94
CA TRP A 300 17.22 -1.22 -0.25
C TRP A 300 17.64 -2.00 -1.49
N HIS A 301 16.70 -2.72 -2.10
CA HIS A 301 16.91 -3.38 -3.38
C HIS A 301 16.46 -2.46 -4.51
N LEU A 302 17.42 -1.86 -5.21
CA LEU A 302 17.15 -0.97 -6.36
C LEU A 302 16.62 -1.74 -7.58
N GLU A 303 16.93 -3.03 -7.69
CA GLU A 303 16.42 -3.91 -8.74
C GLU A 303 15.64 -5.08 -8.12
N PRO A 304 14.70 -5.73 -8.87
CA PRO A 304 13.96 -6.86 -8.34
C PRO A 304 14.95 -7.95 -7.94
N MET A 305 14.77 -8.48 -6.74
CA MET A 305 15.62 -9.55 -6.21
C MET A 305 15.72 -10.70 -7.24
N PRO A 306 16.94 -11.11 -7.64
CA PRO A 306 17.13 -12.37 -8.34
C PRO A 306 16.58 -13.50 -7.47
N THR A 307 16.10 -14.59 -8.07
CA THR A 307 15.62 -15.78 -7.35
C THR A 307 16.67 -16.36 -6.40
N ASP A 308 17.94 -16.09 -6.65
CA ASP A 308 19.08 -16.52 -5.84
C ASP A 308 19.71 -15.32 -5.12
N PHE A 309 19.69 -15.38 -3.78
CA PHE A 309 20.23 -14.38 -2.87
C PHE A 309 21.75 -14.26 -3.00
N PHE A 310 22.25 -13.07 -3.33
CA PHE A 310 23.65 -12.68 -3.15
C PHE A 310 23.69 -11.38 -2.33
N PRO A 311 24.27 -11.36 -1.11
CA PRO A 311 24.43 -10.13 -0.37
C PRO A 311 25.50 -9.29 -1.06
N LEU A 312 25.10 -8.23 -1.73
CA LEU A 312 26.02 -7.24 -2.27
C LEU A 312 26.47 -6.30 -1.14
N ARG A 313 27.55 -6.68 -0.45
CA ARG A 313 28.52 -5.69 0.01
C ARG A 313 29.32 -5.26 -1.22
N THR A 314 29.34 -3.98 -1.55
CA THR A 314 30.22 -3.47 -2.60
C THR A 314 31.41 -2.65 -2.11
N GLN A 315 31.53 -2.32 -0.81
CA GLN A 315 32.80 -2.12 -0.07
C GLN A 315 32.57 -1.59 1.36
N CYS A 316 33.51 -1.88 2.27
CA CYS A 316 33.64 -1.23 3.58
C CYS A 316 34.50 0.03 3.45
N ASN A 317 34.17 1.07 4.21
CA ASN A 317 35.17 1.89 4.92
C ASN A 317 34.64 2.11 6.34
#